data_AF-A0A536LZD7-F1
#
_entry.id   AF-A0A536LZD7-F1
#
_cell.length_a   1.000
_cell.length_b   1.000
_cell.length_c   1.000
_cell.angle_alpha   90.00
_cell.angle_beta   90.00
_cell.angle_gamma   90.00
#
_symmetry.space_group_name_H-M   'P 1'
#
loop_
_entity.id
_entity.type
_entity.pdbx_description
1 polymer ?
#
loop_
_entity_poly.entity_id
_entity_poly.type
_entity_poly.pdbx_seq_one_letter_code
_entity_poly.pdbx_strand_id
1 'polypeptide(L)'
;MAESALPSSYPLPRERNLILGSLLVLAVAAWAVLIWQAAVMDEDMSLTMGMSAPLWIALWIAMMVAIMFPTAAPMIMMFARVHTKRADRGQTFVPTWVFAGSYLLLWAPAGVVAYGVAVAGDELAAQSTWIMDNAARIGGGVLIAAGIYQLTPLKYVCLNKCRTPIAFILNSWRDGCAGSFRMGLEHAAYCLGCCWLLFVILFPLGMMNIAVLALITLLIFTEKSTAVGRQIAALAAFALIAYGALVVFVPDALPMAMDNSPSMDAGGMDGSSMQ
;
A
#
# COMPACT_ATOMS: atom_id res chain seq x y z
N MET A 1 -7.51 13.82 -57.71
CA MET A 1 -7.80 12.86 -56.63
C MET A 1 -6.59 12.82 -55.73
N ALA A 2 -6.62 13.61 -54.65
CA ALA A 2 -5.52 13.71 -53.70
C ALA A 2 -5.73 12.63 -52.63
N GLU A 3 -4.85 11.63 -52.64
CA GLU A 3 -4.76 10.60 -51.62
C GLU A 3 -4.29 11.26 -50.31
N SER A 4 -5.20 11.50 -49.37
CA SER A 4 -4.84 12.02 -48.04
C SER A 4 -4.14 10.92 -47.26
N ALA A 5 -2.81 10.91 -47.33
CA ALA A 5 -1.94 10.12 -46.47
C ALA A 5 -2.24 10.46 -45.00
N LEU A 6 -2.91 9.52 -44.31
CA LEU A 6 -3.14 9.58 -42.87
C LEU A 6 -1.77 9.49 -42.15
N PRO A 7 -1.40 10.44 -41.27
CA PRO A 7 -0.20 10.29 -40.48
C PRO A 7 -0.41 9.14 -39.47
N SER A 8 0.31 8.04 -39.68
CA SER A 8 0.38 6.92 -38.75
C SER A 8 1.31 7.27 -37.59
N SER A 9 0.82 8.08 -36.66
CA SER A 9 1.54 8.36 -35.41
C SER A 9 1.17 7.30 -34.39
N TYR A 10 1.86 6.16 -34.40
CA TYR A 10 1.86 5.31 -33.20
C TYR A 10 2.59 6.07 -32.09
N PRO A 11 2.15 6.04 -30.82
CA PRO A 11 3.05 6.46 -29.75
C PRO A 11 4.33 5.64 -29.81
N LEU A 12 5.46 6.32 -29.85
CA LEU A 12 6.77 5.69 -29.84
C LEU A 12 6.84 4.74 -28.63
N PRO A 13 7.13 3.44 -28.82
CA PRO A 13 7.35 2.48 -27.74
C PRO A 13 8.31 3.00 -26.66
N ARG A 14 9.20 3.92 -27.04
CA ARG A 14 10.17 4.62 -26.20
C ARG A 14 9.54 5.43 -25.07
N GLU A 15 8.53 6.26 -25.31
CA GLU A 15 7.92 7.10 -24.26
C GLU A 15 7.17 6.26 -23.22
N ARG A 16 6.44 5.25 -23.70
CA ARG A 16 5.78 4.26 -22.83
C ARG A 16 6.80 3.52 -21.95
N ASN A 17 7.90 3.08 -22.54
CA ASN A 17 8.95 2.38 -21.82
C ASN A 17 9.67 3.29 -20.82
N LEU A 18 9.81 4.58 -21.12
CA LEU A 18 10.38 5.57 -20.18
C LEU A 18 9.47 5.80 -18.96
N ILE A 19 8.15 5.91 -19.16
CA ILE A 19 7.18 6.05 -18.06
C ILE A 19 7.17 4.80 -17.17
N LEU A 20 7.17 3.62 -17.78
CA LEU A 20 7.22 2.36 -17.02
C LEU A 20 8.55 2.20 -16.29
N GLY A 21 9.66 2.52 -16.96
CA GLY A 21 10.99 2.50 -16.38
C GLY A 21 11.08 3.43 -15.17
N SER A 22 10.58 4.65 -15.26
CA SER A 22 10.62 5.60 -14.13
C SER A 22 9.77 5.14 -12.95
N LEU A 23 8.55 4.62 -13.18
CA LEU A 23 7.72 4.07 -12.12
C LEU A 23 8.38 2.88 -11.42
N LEU A 24 8.99 1.97 -12.19
CA LEU A 24 9.69 0.81 -11.65
C LEU A 24 10.93 1.22 -10.87
N VAL A 25 11.74 2.16 -11.39
CA VAL A 25 12.92 2.68 -10.68
C VAL A 25 12.52 3.32 -9.36
N LEU A 26 11.47 4.14 -9.34
CA LEU A 26 10.97 4.76 -8.11
C LEU A 26 10.43 3.71 -7.12
N ALA A 27 9.70 2.71 -7.60
CA ALA A 27 9.20 1.63 -6.75
C ALA A 27 10.35 0.80 -6.14
N VAL A 28 11.35 0.42 -6.94
CA VAL A 28 12.53 -0.33 -6.48
C VAL A 28 13.34 0.48 -5.49
N ALA A 29 13.57 1.77 -5.76
CA ALA A 29 14.26 2.66 -4.84
C ALA A 29 13.50 2.79 -3.50
N ALA A 30 12.18 2.93 -3.55
CA ALA A 30 11.35 2.98 -2.34
C ALA A 30 11.41 1.66 -1.55
N TRP A 31 11.33 0.51 -2.21
CA TRP A 31 11.51 -0.79 -1.55
C TRP A 31 12.89 -0.92 -0.90
N ALA A 32 13.96 -0.49 -1.58
CA ALA A 32 15.30 -0.52 -1.02
C ALA A 32 15.41 0.35 0.24
N VAL A 33 14.79 1.53 0.25
CA VAL A 33 14.72 2.39 1.44
C VAL A 33 13.97 1.70 2.59
N LEU A 34 12.82 1.07 2.33
CA LEU A 34 12.06 0.36 3.37
C LEU A 34 12.84 -0.82 3.95
N ILE A 35 13.51 -1.61 3.10
CA ILE A 35 14.33 -2.75 3.53
C ILE A 35 15.53 -2.27 4.35
N TRP A 36 16.22 -1.23 3.88
CA TRP A 36 17.35 -0.64 4.60
C TRP A 36 16.91 -0.12 5.97
N GLN A 37 15.78 0.58 6.02
CA GLN A 37 15.27 1.10 7.28
C GLN A 37 14.84 -0.02 8.24
N ALA A 38 14.13 -1.05 7.75
CA ALA A 38 13.75 -2.20 8.56
C ALA A 38 14.98 -2.96 9.12
N ALA A 39 16.14 -2.86 8.48
CA ALA A 39 17.38 -3.47 8.94
C ALA A 39 18.19 -2.59 9.92
N VAL A 40 17.92 -1.28 9.97
CA VAL A 40 18.67 -0.31 10.78
C VAL A 40 17.92 0.09 12.05
N MET A 41 16.60 -0.03 12.07
CA MET A 41 15.82 0.29 13.26
C MET A 41 15.85 -0.86 14.25
N ASP A 42 16.21 -0.56 15.50
CA ASP A 42 15.94 -1.43 16.63
C ASP A 42 14.41 -1.62 16.78
N GLU A 43 13.98 -2.82 17.18
CA GLU A 43 12.58 -3.16 17.41
C GLU A 43 12.03 -2.44 18.66
N ASP A 44 11.89 -1.12 18.57
CA ASP A 44 11.18 -0.35 19.59
C ASP A 44 9.68 -0.63 19.45
N MET A 45 9.03 -0.94 20.57
CA MET A 45 7.63 -1.40 20.65
C MET A 45 6.58 -0.32 20.32
N SER A 46 6.99 0.86 19.84
CA SER A 46 6.09 1.97 19.54
C SER A 46 5.50 1.87 18.13
N LEU A 47 4.20 2.14 18.00
CA LEU A 47 3.49 2.24 16.71
C LEU A 47 4.03 3.40 15.86
N THR A 48 4.54 4.44 16.53
CA THR A 48 5.22 5.58 15.90
C THR A 48 6.66 5.29 15.51
N MET A 49 7.22 4.13 15.93
CA MET A 49 8.62 3.74 15.73
C MET A 49 9.61 4.79 16.28
N GLY A 50 9.21 5.53 17.32
CA GLY A 50 9.99 6.61 17.92
C GLY A 50 10.26 7.82 17.00
N MET A 51 9.62 7.87 15.83
CA MET A 51 9.92 8.87 14.81
C MET A 51 9.08 10.13 14.97
N SER A 52 9.70 11.28 14.65
CA SER A 52 8.96 12.54 14.51
C SER A 52 7.96 12.48 13.34
N ALA A 53 6.86 13.24 13.46
CA ALA A 53 5.80 13.27 12.45
C ALA A 53 6.30 13.48 11.00
N PRO A 54 7.26 14.38 10.71
CA PRO A 54 7.74 14.56 9.34
C PRO A 54 8.45 13.31 8.77
N LEU A 55 9.24 12.61 9.59
CA LEU A 55 9.93 11.39 9.17
C LEU A 55 8.95 10.25 8.96
N TRP A 56 8.01 10.07 9.89
CA TRP A 56 6.97 9.05 9.77
C TRP A 56 6.14 9.26 8.49
N ILE A 57 5.74 10.51 8.19
CA ILE A 57 4.99 10.83 6.96
C ILE A 57 5.84 10.58 5.71
N ALA A 58 7.13 10.94 5.73
CA ALA A 58 8.02 10.67 4.60
C ALA A 58 8.11 9.17 4.29
N LEU A 59 8.17 8.33 5.32
CA LEU A 59 8.21 6.88 5.18
C LEU A 59 6.88 6.29 4.77
N TRP A 60 5.78 6.81 5.29
CA TRP A 60 4.45 6.47 4.80
C TRP A 60 4.34 6.73 3.29
N ILE A 61 4.83 7.88 2.82
CA ILE A 61 4.86 8.19 1.38
C ILE A 61 5.78 7.22 0.63
N ALA A 62 6.97 6.91 1.15
CA ALA A 62 7.85 5.92 0.54
C ALA A 62 7.18 4.54 0.43
N MET A 63 6.48 4.10 1.47
CA MET A 63 5.67 2.89 1.48
C MET A 63 4.57 2.92 0.43
N MET A 64 3.87 4.04 0.30
CA MET A 64 2.85 4.20 -0.74
C MET A 64 3.43 4.16 -2.14
N VAL A 65 4.61 4.74 -2.36
CA VAL A 65 5.34 4.63 -3.64
C VAL A 65 5.69 3.17 -3.92
N ALA A 66 6.27 2.46 -2.94
CA ALA A 66 6.69 1.07 -3.07
C ALA A 66 5.53 0.12 -3.44
N ILE A 67 4.36 0.31 -2.81
CA ILE A 67 3.20 -0.58 -2.98
C ILE A 67 2.30 -0.13 -4.12
N MET A 68 1.95 1.16 -4.19
CA MET A 68 0.91 1.63 -5.13
C MET A 68 1.43 1.77 -6.55
N PHE A 69 2.68 2.15 -6.78
CA PHE A 69 3.19 2.38 -8.15
C PHE A 69 3.14 1.11 -9.00
N PRO A 70 3.57 -0.08 -8.50
CA PRO A 70 3.38 -1.34 -9.22
C PRO A 70 1.91 -1.63 -9.53
N THR A 71 1.00 -1.37 -8.57
CA THR A 71 -0.44 -1.66 -8.73
C THR A 71 -1.15 -0.69 -9.68
N ALA A 72 -0.64 0.54 -9.83
CA ALA A 72 -1.19 1.57 -10.70
C ALA A 72 -0.65 1.46 -12.15
N ALA A 73 0.46 0.75 -12.37
CA ALA A 73 1.09 0.61 -13.68
C ALA A 73 0.13 0.15 -14.80
N PRO A 74 -0.76 -0.85 -14.61
CA PRO A 74 -1.70 -1.26 -15.66
C PRO A 74 -2.65 -0.13 -16.09
N MET A 75 -3.14 0.67 -15.14
CA MET A 75 -4.02 1.80 -15.42
C MET A 75 -3.25 2.91 -16.13
N ILE A 76 -2.06 3.25 -15.64
CA ILE A 76 -1.19 4.28 -16.23
C ILE A 76 -0.85 3.94 -17.70
N MET A 77 -0.55 2.67 -18.00
CA MET A 77 -0.33 2.21 -19.38
C MET A 77 -1.57 2.40 -20.26
N MET A 78 -2.75 2.07 -19.73
CA MET A 78 -4.00 2.25 -20.47
C MET A 78 -4.30 3.74 -20.72
N PHE A 79 -4.09 4.59 -19.70
CA PHE A 79 -4.22 6.04 -19.81
C PHE A 79 -3.29 6.59 -20.89
N ALA A 80 -2.00 6.24 -20.85
CA ALA A 80 -1.03 6.63 -21.88
C ALA A 80 -1.45 6.16 -23.28
N ARG A 81 -2.00 4.94 -23.42
CA ARG A 81 -2.48 4.41 -24.71
C ARG A 81 -3.71 5.14 -25.26
N VAL A 82 -4.64 5.56 -24.40
CA VAL A 82 -5.82 6.35 -24.84
C VAL A 82 -5.40 7.78 -25.16
N HIS A 83 -4.52 8.35 -24.34
CA HIS A 83 -4.08 9.73 -24.49
C HIS A 83 -3.25 9.95 -25.75
N THR A 84 -2.41 8.99 -26.13
CA THR A 84 -1.62 9.05 -27.37
C THR A 84 -2.50 9.02 -28.62
N LYS A 85 -3.49 8.12 -28.67
CA LYS A 85 -4.53 8.11 -29.72
C LYS A 85 -5.31 9.41 -29.86
N ARG A 86 -5.40 10.22 -28.78
CA ARG A 86 -6.08 11.53 -28.78
C ARG A 86 -5.13 12.69 -29.05
N ALA A 87 -3.86 12.59 -28.65
CA ALA A 87 -2.81 13.55 -29.00
C ALA A 87 -2.59 13.58 -30.52
N ASP A 88 -2.69 12.42 -31.20
CA ASP A 88 -2.70 12.34 -32.67
C ASP A 88 -3.88 13.10 -33.31
N ARG A 89 -4.92 13.40 -32.53
CA ARG A 89 -6.07 14.23 -32.93
C ARG A 89 -5.95 15.69 -32.48
N GLY A 90 -4.76 16.13 -32.07
CA GLY A 90 -4.47 17.54 -31.72
C GLY A 90 -4.87 17.98 -30.31
N GLN A 91 -5.09 17.04 -29.38
CA GLN A 91 -5.50 17.36 -27.99
C GLN A 91 -4.31 17.47 -27.02
N THR A 92 -4.44 18.34 -26.02
CA THR A 92 -3.39 18.76 -25.08
C THR A 92 -2.79 17.60 -24.29
N PHE A 93 -1.46 17.41 -24.37
CA PHE A 93 -0.70 16.40 -23.64
C PHE A 93 -0.67 16.70 -22.14
N VAL A 94 -1.21 15.80 -21.30
CA VAL A 94 -1.07 15.92 -19.85
C VAL A 94 -0.13 14.84 -19.31
N PRO A 95 0.93 15.24 -18.59
CA PRO A 95 1.93 14.29 -18.17
C PRO A 95 1.46 13.32 -17.07
N THR A 96 1.89 12.07 -17.20
CA THR A 96 1.65 10.95 -16.26
C THR A 96 2.04 11.26 -14.81
N TRP A 97 3.00 12.16 -14.59
CA TRP A 97 3.40 12.59 -13.24
C TRP A 97 2.32 13.39 -12.51
N VAL A 98 1.40 14.06 -13.22
CA VAL A 98 0.24 14.71 -12.60
C VAL A 98 -0.71 13.65 -12.03
N PHE A 99 -0.87 12.53 -12.74
CA PHE A 99 -1.66 11.40 -12.29
C PHE A 99 -1.03 10.73 -11.07
N ALA A 100 0.27 10.40 -11.12
CA ALA A 100 1.00 9.83 -9.98
C ALA A 100 1.04 10.77 -8.77
N GLY A 101 1.20 12.08 -8.99
CA GLY A 101 1.18 13.10 -7.94
C GLY A 101 -0.17 13.19 -7.23
N SER A 102 -1.28 13.08 -7.96
CA SER A 102 -2.62 13.06 -7.35
C SER A 102 -2.86 11.84 -6.45
N TYR A 103 -2.22 10.70 -6.76
CA TYR A 103 -2.24 9.50 -5.92
C TYR A 103 -1.57 9.74 -4.57
N LEU A 104 -0.34 10.26 -4.60
CA LEU A 104 0.40 10.56 -3.36
C LEU A 104 -0.29 11.64 -2.53
N LEU A 105 -0.88 12.64 -3.20
CA LEU A 105 -1.61 13.71 -2.54
C LEU A 105 -2.83 13.19 -1.76
N LEU A 106 -3.51 12.14 -2.26
CA LEU A 106 -4.62 11.55 -1.53
C LEU A 106 -4.16 10.60 -0.40
N TRP A 107 -3.03 9.92 -0.58
CA TRP A 107 -2.47 9.04 0.44
C TRP A 107 -1.77 9.79 1.58
N ALA A 108 -1.31 11.03 1.36
CA ALA A 108 -0.67 11.84 2.38
C ALA A 108 -1.59 12.13 3.59
N PRO A 109 -2.85 12.59 3.42
CA PRO A 109 -3.80 12.72 4.52
C PRO A 109 -4.07 11.41 5.27
N ALA A 110 -4.13 10.27 4.56
CA ALA A 110 -4.28 8.97 5.20
C ALA A 110 -3.09 8.66 6.12
N GLY A 111 -1.88 9.08 5.73
CA GLY A 111 -0.69 9.01 6.58
C GLY A 111 -0.79 9.88 7.82
N VAL A 112 -1.29 11.12 7.70
CA VAL A 112 -1.49 11.99 8.86
C VAL A 112 -2.48 11.37 9.86
N VAL A 113 -3.59 10.80 9.36
CA VAL A 113 -4.56 10.09 10.20
C VAL A 113 -3.92 8.86 10.86
N ALA A 114 -3.18 8.07 10.08
CA ALA A 114 -2.50 6.88 10.55
C ALA A 114 -1.43 7.19 11.62
N TYR A 115 -0.68 8.29 11.47
CA TYR A 115 0.24 8.79 12.51
C TYR A 115 -0.52 9.20 13.77
N GLY A 116 -1.64 9.91 13.65
CA GLY A 116 -2.49 10.25 14.79
C GLY A 116 -3.01 9.03 15.54
N VAL A 117 -3.39 7.97 14.81
CA VAL A 117 -3.77 6.68 15.40
C VAL A 117 -2.59 5.99 16.09
N ALA A 118 -1.39 6.04 15.50
CA ALA A 118 -0.18 5.51 16.11
C ALA A 118 0.13 6.20 17.45
N VAL A 119 0.14 7.54 17.46
CA VAL A 119 0.38 8.35 18.68
C VAL A 119 -0.67 8.06 19.74
N ALA A 120 -1.95 8.06 19.38
CA ALA A 120 -3.02 7.76 20.32
C ALA A 120 -2.93 6.33 20.87
N GLY A 121 -2.54 5.37 20.03
CA GLY A 121 -2.30 3.99 20.44
C GLY A 121 -1.15 3.86 21.44
N ASP A 122 -0.02 4.52 21.17
CA ASP A 122 1.16 4.55 22.06
C ASP A 122 0.81 5.22 23.41
N GLU A 123 0.11 6.36 23.38
CA GLU A 123 -0.34 7.06 24.60
C GLU A 123 -1.32 6.23 25.44
N LEU A 124 -2.26 5.55 24.79
CA LEU A 124 -3.23 4.68 25.45
C LEU A 124 -2.58 3.44 26.06
N ALA A 125 -1.61 2.84 25.36
CA ALA A 125 -0.84 1.71 25.87
C ALA A 125 -0.02 2.12 27.10
N ALA A 126 0.60 3.30 27.09
CA ALA A 126 1.37 3.82 28.22
C ALA A 126 0.50 4.10 29.48
N GLN A 127 -0.78 4.41 29.29
CA GLN A 127 -1.70 4.77 30.38
C GLN A 127 -2.52 3.59 30.92
N SER A 128 -2.61 2.48 30.18
CA SER A 128 -3.53 1.38 30.50
C SER A 128 -2.87 0.02 30.29
N THR A 129 -2.57 -0.66 31.40
CA THR A 129 -2.08 -2.05 31.38
C THR A 129 -3.06 -3.00 30.69
N TRP A 130 -4.36 -2.73 30.80
CA TRP A 130 -5.38 -3.53 30.09
C TRP A 130 -5.21 -3.48 28.57
N ILE A 131 -4.83 -2.33 28.01
CA ILE A 131 -4.60 -2.18 26.56
C ILE A 131 -3.35 -2.96 26.15
N MET A 132 -2.28 -2.90 26.95
CA MET A 132 -1.07 -3.69 26.71
C MET A 132 -1.38 -5.20 26.73
N ASP A 133 -2.07 -5.67 27.76
CA ASP A 133 -2.41 -7.08 27.94
C ASP A 133 -3.36 -7.62 26.85
N ASN A 134 -4.15 -6.74 26.22
CA ASN A 134 -5.11 -7.11 25.18
C ASN A 134 -4.71 -6.61 23.78
N ALA A 135 -3.51 -6.06 23.59
CA ALA A 135 -3.07 -5.48 22.32
C ALA A 135 -3.17 -6.49 21.17
N ALA A 136 -2.73 -7.74 21.40
CA ALA A 136 -2.86 -8.81 20.43
C ALA A 136 -4.32 -9.11 20.05
N ARG A 137 -5.23 -9.15 21.04
CA ARG A 137 -6.66 -9.38 20.80
C ARG A 137 -7.31 -8.21 20.04
N ILE A 138 -6.92 -6.98 20.34
CA ILE A 138 -7.34 -5.79 19.58
C ILE A 138 -6.86 -5.91 18.13
N GLY A 139 -5.60 -6.30 17.92
CA GLY A 139 -5.04 -6.59 16.60
C GLY A 139 -5.78 -7.68 15.84
N GLY A 140 -6.14 -8.78 16.52
CA GLY A 140 -7.00 -9.83 15.99
C GLY A 140 -8.38 -9.31 15.56
N GLY A 141 -8.99 -8.44 16.36
CA GLY A 141 -10.23 -7.74 16.02
C GLY A 141 -10.10 -6.87 14.76
N VAL A 142 -8.99 -6.16 14.62
CA VAL A 142 -8.67 -5.35 13.42
C VAL A 142 -8.52 -6.24 12.17
N LEU A 143 -7.84 -7.40 12.30
CA LEU A 143 -7.72 -8.39 11.22
C LEU A 143 -9.07 -8.95 10.79
N ILE A 144 -9.94 -9.29 11.75
CA ILE A 144 -11.31 -9.75 11.46
C ILE A 144 -12.11 -8.65 10.75
N ALA A 145 -12.05 -7.41 11.24
CA ALA A 145 -12.73 -6.28 10.62
C ALA A 145 -12.25 -6.06 9.17
N ALA A 146 -10.95 -6.16 8.92
CA ALA A 146 -10.38 -6.10 7.57
C ALA A 146 -10.86 -7.24 6.67
N GLY A 147 -10.93 -8.46 7.20
CA GLY A 147 -11.49 -9.61 6.49
C GLY A 147 -12.99 -9.46 6.17
N ILE A 148 -13.80 -8.96 7.10
CA ILE A 148 -15.22 -8.65 6.84
C ILE A 148 -15.33 -7.57 5.77
N TYR A 149 -14.51 -6.53 5.84
CA TYR A 149 -14.49 -5.47 4.83
C TYR A 149 -14.19 -6.01 3.43
N GLN A 150 -13.34 -7.03 3.32
CA GLN A 150 -13.05 -7.67 2.05
C GLN A 150 -14.29 -8.24 1.34
N LEU A 151 -15.32 -8.59 2.11
CA LEU A 151 -16.59 -9.13 1.61
C LEU A 151 -17.68 -8.06 1.41
N THR A 152 -17.38 -6.78 1.67
CA THR A 152 -18.40 -5.74 1.61
C THR A 152 -18.74 -5.33 0.16
N PRO A 153 -20.02 -4.98 -0.11
CA PRO A 153 -20.43 -4.35 -1.37
C PRO A 153 -19.60 -3.12 -1.71
N LEU A 154 -19.20 -2.34 -0.71
CA LEU A 154 -18.40 -1.14 -0.87
C LEU A 154 -17.02 -1.46 -1.48
N LYS A 155 -16.28 -2.43 -0.92
CA LYS A 155 -15.00 -2.86 -1.51
C LYS A 155 -15.21 -3.33 -2.94
N TYR A 156 -16.26 -4.10 -3.22
CA TYR A 156 -16.52 -4.61 -4.57
C TYR A 156 -16.76 -3.49 -5.58
N VAL A 157 -17.53 -2.45 -5.24
CA VAL A 157 -17.77 -1.30 -6.12
C VAL A 157 -16.47 -0.54 -6.39
N CYS A 158 -15.69 -0.25 -5.34
CA CYS A 158 -14.39 0.42 -5.46
C CYS A 158 -13.42 -0.39 -6.33
N LEU A 159 -13.26 -1.69 -6.03
CA LEU A 159 -12.35 -2.58 -6.74
C LEU A 159 -12.75 -2.74 -8.22
N ASN A 160 -14.05 -2.82 -8.52
CA ASN A 160 -14.51 -2.92 -9.91
C ASN A 160 -14.10 -1.68 -10.72
N LYS A 161 -14.24 -0.47 -10.16
CA LYS A 161 -13.76 0.76 -10.81
C LYS A 161 -12.23 0.80 -10.94
N CYS A 162 -11.50 0.28 -9.97
CA CYS A 162 -10.04 0.15 -10.07
C CYS A 162 -9.59 -0.80 -11.20
N ARG A 163 -10.39 -1.83 -11.51
CA ARG A 163 -10.07 -2.89 -12.48
C ARG A 163 -10.52 -2.61 -13.90
N THR A 164 -11.40 -1.63 -14.12
CA THR A 164 -11.93 -1.28 -15.45
C THR A 164 -11.34 0.04 -15.95
N PRO A 165 -10.03 0.09 -16.31
CA PRO A 165 -9.36 1.33 -16.68
C PRO A 165 -10.02 1.99 -17.89
N ILE A 166 -10.43 1.22 -18.90
CA ILE A 166 -11.09 1.73 -20.11
C ILE A 166 -12.42 2.40 -19.77
N ALA A 167 -13.28 1.72 -19.00
CA ALA A 167 -14.58 2.25 -18.64
C ALA A 167 -14.45 3.51 -17.76
N PHE A 168 -13.47 3.53 -16.85
CA PHE A 168 -13.17 4.71 -16.04
C PHE A 168 -12.72 5.89 -16.91
N ILE A 169 -11.73 5.67 -17.78
CA ILE A 169 -11.19 6.71 -18.65
C ILE A 169 -12.27 7.25 -19.60
N LEU A 170 -13.14 6.40 -20.16
CA LEU A 170 -14.19 6.84 -21.08
C LEU A 170 -15.30 7.65 -20.37
N ASN A 171 -15.69 7.27 -19.15
CA ASN A 171 -16.77 7.93 -18.42
C ASN A 171 -16.32 9.17 -17.63
N SER A 172 -15.08 9.19 -17.15
CA SER A 172 -14.54 10.27 -16.32
C SER A 172 -13.60 11.21 -17.07
N TRP A 173 -13.46 11.06 -18.40
CA TRP A 173 -12.51 11.86 -19.20
C TRP A 173 -12.72 13.36 -19.00
N ARG A 174 -11.62 14.07 -18.73
CA ARG A 174 -11.58 15.53 -18.67
C ARG A 174 -10.30 16.03 -19.30
N ASP A 175 -10.43 16.96 -20.23
CA ASP A 175 -9.30 17.55 -20.94
C ASP A 175 -8.49 18.51 -20.05
N GLY A 176 -7.21 18.67 -20.38
CA GLY A 176 -6.28 19.59 -19.73
C GLY A 176 -5.72 19.10 -18.37
N CYS A 177 -4.77 19.86 -17.82
CA CYS A 177 -4.06 19.51 -16.59
C CYS A 177 -5.01 19.34 -15.39
N ALA A 178 -5.98 20.25 -15.23
CA ALA A 178 -6.99 20.19 -14.18
C ALA A 178 -7.91 18.96 -14.33
N GLY A 179 -8.24 18.59 -15.57
CA GLY A 179 -9.04 17.40 -15.87
C GLY A 179 -8.34 16.12 -15.47
N SER A 180 -7.06 15.98 -15.83
CA SER A 180 -6.25 14.81 -15.47
C SER A 180 -5.97 14.73 -13.96
N PHE A 181 -5.75 15.86 -13.30
CA PHE A 181 -5.61 15.89 -11.84
C PHE A 181 -6.88 15.41 -11.14
N ARG A 182 -8.06 15.87 -11.59
CA ARG A 182 -9.35 15.42 -11.06
C ARG A 182 -9.61 13.95 -11.33
N MET A 183 -9.28 13.45 -12.52
CA MET A 183 -9.37 12.01 -12.84
C MET A 183 -8.45 11.19 -11.92
N GLY A 184 -7.23 11.67 -11.68
CA GLY A 184 -6.28 11.04 -10.78
C GLY A 184 -6.77 10.97 -9.33
N LEU A 185 -7.32 12.07 -8.81
CA LEU A 185 -7.94 12.08 -7.48
C LEU A 185 -9.14 11.13 -7.37
N GLU A 186 -10.00 11.08 -8.39
CA GLU A 186 -11.15 10.18 -8.39
C GLU A 186 -10.70 8.70 -8.38
N HIS A 187 -9.70 8.36 -9.19
CA HIS A 187 -9.14 7.00 -9.21
C HIS A 187 -8.43 6.66 -7.90
N ALA A 188 -7.67 7.61 -7.35
CA ALA A 188 -7.02 7.46 -6.05
C ALA A 188 -8.03 7.21 -4.93
N ALA A 189 -9.20 7.87 -4.96
CA ALA A 189 -10.26 7.66 -3.97
C ALA A 189 -10.87 6.26 -4.05
N TYR A 190 -11.11 5.72 -5.25
CA TYR A 190 -11.53 4.32 -5.38
C TYR A 190 -10.43 3.35 -4.93
N CYS A 191 -9.16 3.65 -5.22
CA CYS A 191 -8.03 2.87 -4.73
C CYS A 191 -7.97 2.87 -3.21
N LEU A 192 -8.03 4.03 -2.56
CA LEU A 192 -8.06 4.14 -1.11
C LEU A 192 -9.25 3.34 -0.54
N GLY A 193 -10.44 3.51 -1.11
CA GLY A 193 -11.62 2.75 -0.74
C GLY A 193 -11.42 1.23 -0.85
N CYS A 194 -10.77 0.71 -1.90
CA CYS A 194 -10.64 -0.74 -2.04
C CYS A 194 -9.62 -1.39 -1.09
N CYS A 195 -8.62 -0.64 -0.60
CA CYS A 195 -7.51 -1.24 0.16
C CYS A 195 -7.22 -0.61 1.54
N TRP A 196 -7.91 0.44 1.99
CA TRP A 196 -7.55 1.12 3.24
C TRP A 196 -7.46 0.20 4.47
N LEU A 197 -8.38 -0.75 4.66
CA LEU A 197 -8.27 -1.71 5.78
C LEU A 197 -7.08 -2.67 5.67
N LEU A 198 -6.56 -2.92 4.47
CA LEU A 198 -5.30 -3.67 4.31
C LEU A 198 -4.10 -2.86 4.80
N PHE A 199 -4.19 -1.53 4.82
CA PHE A 199 -3.17 -0.69 5.45
C PHE A 199 -3.38 -0.60 6.96
N VAL A 200 -4.62 -0.63 7.45
CA VAL A 200 -4.90 -0.63 8.89
C VAL A 200 -4.35 -1.90 9.56
N ILE A 201 -4.39 -3.07 8.90
CA ILE A 201 -3.80 -4.30 9.47
C ILE A 201 -2.26 -4.26 9.57
N LEU A 202 -1.59 -3.29 8.94
CA LEU A 202 -0.14 -3.10 9.12
C LEU A 202 0.21 -2.71 10.55
N PHE A 203 -0.70 -2.05 11.27
CA PHE A 203 -0.47 -1.68 12.67
C PHE A 203 -0.27 -2.91 13.57
N PRO A 204 -1.21 -3.88 13.62
CA PRO A 204 -1.02 -5.08 14.44
C PRO A 204 -0.05 -6.10 13.85
N LEU A 205 0.23 -6.08 12.54
CA LEU A 205 1.18 -7.03 11.92
C LEU A 205 2.62 -6.49 11.83
N GLY A 206 2.82 -5.23 12.19
CA GLY A 206 4.07 -4.50 12.05
C GLY A 206 4.16 -3.71 10.75
N MET A 207 4.20 -2.39 10.87
CA MET A 207 4.32 -1.47 9.74
C MET A 207 5.62 -1.65 8.96
N MET A 208 6.69 -2.09 9.62
CA MET A 208 8.00 -2.36 9.00
C MET A 208 8.20 -3.83 8.62
N ASN A 209 7.19 -4.70 8.82
CA ASN A 209 7.32 -6.10 8.44
C ASN A 209 7.31 -6.22 6.91
N ILE A 210 8.51 -6.35 6.33
CA ILE A 210 8.73 -6.42 4.88
C ILE A 210 7.94 -7.57 4.25
N ALA A 211 7.80 -8.71 4.95
CA ALA A 211 7.03 -9.85 4.45
C ALA A 211 5.53 -9.51 4.35
N VAL A 212 4.98 -8.83 5.36
CA VAL A 212 3.58 -8.38 5.37
C VAL A 212 3.33 -7.32 4.29
N LEU A 213 4.23 -6.35 4.16
CA LEU A 213 4.16 -5.33 3.09
C LEU A 213 4.18 -5.99 1.71
N ALA A 214 5.07 -6.96 1.49
CA ALA A 214 5.17 -7.68 0.23
C ALA A 214 3.90 -8.49 -0.06
N LEU A 215 3.36 -9.18 0.94
CA LEU A 215 2.12 -9.94 0.83
C LEU A 215 0.93 -9.04 0.49
N ILE A 216 0.77 -7.90 1.16
CA ILE A 216 -0.29 -6.93 0.87
C ILE A 216 -0.12 -6.34 -0.53
N THR A 217 1.11 -6.05 -0.95
CA THR A 217 1.41 -5.57 -2.31
C THR A 217 0.96 -6.58 -3.36
N LEU A 218 1.35 -7.85 -3.18
CA LEU A 218 0.95 -8.95 -4.04
C LEU A 218 -0.57 -9.13 -4.05
N LEU A 219 -1.21 -9.07 -2.89
CA LEU A 219 -2.67 -9.19 -2.78
C LEU A 219 -3.37 -8.08 -3.56
N ILE A 220 -3.03 -6.80 -3.30
CA ILE A 220 -3.64 -5.65 -3.97
C ILE A 220 -3.36 -5.71 -5.48
N PHE A 221 -2.13 -6.04 -5.88
CA PHE A 221 -1.75 -6.18 -7.28
C PHE A 221 -2.60 -7.25 -7.96
N THR A 222 -2.74 -8.42 -7.34
CA THR A 222 -3.44 -9.56 -7.94
C THR A 222 -4.96 -9.32 -7.97
N GLU A 223 -5.53 -8.69 -6.93
CA GLU A 223 -6.93 -8.25 -6.92
C GLU A 223 -7.23 -7.27 -8.06
N LYS A 224 -6.31 -6.34 -8.35
CA LYS A 224 -6.48 -5.31 -9.39
C LYS A 224 -6.16 -5.78 -10.81
N SER A 225 -5.23 -6.73 -10.96
CA SER A 225 -4.72 -7.13 -12.29
C SER A 225 -5.41 -8.35 -12.89
N THR A 226 -5.98 -9.24 -12.08
CA THR A 226 -6.55 -10.50 -12.56
C THR A 226 -8.05 -10.41 -12.79
N ALA A 227 -8.62 -11.31 -13.61
CA ALA A 227 -10.08 -11.45 -13.79
C ALA A 227 -10.77 -12.02 -12.54
N VAL A 228 -10.04 -12.77 -11.71
CA VAL A 228 -10.51 -13.47 -10.52
C VAL A 228 -10.39 -12.67 -9.22
N GLY A 229 -10.16 -11.35 -9.29
CA GLY A 229 -9.95 -10.51 -8.10
C GLY A 229 -11.04 -10.61 -7.02
N ARG A 230 -12.28 -10.96 -7.37
CA ARG A 230 -13.35 -11.23 -6.38
C ARG A 230 -13.09 -12.50 -5.57
N GLN A 231 -12.63 -13.56 -6.21
CA GLN A 231 -12.30 -14.82 -5.55
C GLN A 231 -11.09 -14.63 -4.65
N ILE A 232 -10.09 -13.87 -5.11
CA ILE A 232 -8.91 -13.52 -4.32
C ILE A 232 -9.30 -12.72 -3.08
N ALA A 233 -10.15 -11.70 -3.22
CA ALA A 233 -10.66 -10.95 -2.08
C ALA A 233 -11.46 -11.84 -1.11
N ALA A 234 -12.22 -12.82 -1.61
CA ALA A 234 -12.93 -13.77 -0.75
C ALA A 234 -11.98 -14.72 -0.01
N LEU A 235 -10.93 -15.21 -0.67
CA LEU A 235 -9.90 -16.04 -0.05
C LEU A 235 -9.12 -15.25 1.01
N ALA A 236 -8.72 -14.02 0.69
CA ALA A 236 -8.02 -13.16 1.63
C ALA A 236 -8.94 -12.71 2.79
N ALA A 237 -10.24 -12.53 2.56
CA ALA A 237 -11.22 -12.35 3.63
C ALA A 237 -11.21 -13.53 4.61
N PHE A 238 -11.33 -14.75 4.09
CA PHE A 238 -11.35 -15.96 4.90
C PHE A 238 -10.03 -16.11 5.68
N ALA A 239 -8.89 -15.90 5.02
CA ALA A 239 -7.58 -15.95 5.66
C ALA A 239 -7.45 -14.92 6.79
N LEU A 240 -7.85 -13.66 6.57
CA LEU A 240 -7.79 -12.61 7.58
C LEU A 240 -8.74 -12.86 8.76
N ILE A 241 -9.96 -13.36 8.51
CA ILE A 241 -10.91 -13.69 9.56
C ILE A 241 -10.40 -14.88 10.38
N ALA A 242 -9.94 -15.94 9.72
CA ALA A 242 -9.41 -17.13 10.39
C ALA A 242 -8.17 -16.79 11.22
N TYR A 243 -7.23 -16.04 10.66
CA TYR A 243 -6.03 -15.62 11.36
C TYR A 243 -6.33 -14.63 12.50
N GLY A 244 -7.20 -13.65 12.27
CA GLY A 244 -7.62 -12.73 13.33
C GLY A 244 -8.36 -13.45 14.47
N ALA A 245 -9.22 -14.42 14.16
CA ALA A 245 -9.87 -15.26 15.17
C ALA A 245 -8.86 -16.10 15.94
N LEU A 246 -7.88 -16.72 15.25
CA LEU A 246 -6.79 -17.44 15.90
C LEU A 246 -6.05 -16.54 16.89
N VAL A 247 -5.68 -15.32 16.48
CA VAL A 247 -5.00 -14.33 17.34
C VAL A 247 -5.84 -13.92 18.56
N VAL A 248 -7.17 -13.82 18.42
CA VAL A 248 -8.05 -13.49 19.55
C VAL A 248 -8.04 -14.60 20.61
N PHE A 249 -8.05 -15.87 20.19
CA PHE A 249 -8.04 -17.03 21.10
C PHE A 249 -6.64 -17.43 21.56
N VAL A 250 -5.63 -17.18 20.73
CA VAL A 250 -4.21 -17.50 20.94
C VAL A 250 -3.39 -16.23 20.67
N PRO A 251 -3.30 -15.32 21.66
CA PRO A 251 -2.61 -14.02 21.51
C PRO A 251 -1.16 -14.15 21.03
N ASP A 252 -0.48 -15.22 21.42
CA ASP A 252 0.91 -15.53 21.07
C ASP A 252 1.11 -15.85 19.57
N ALA A 253 0.03 -16.01 18.81
CA ALA A 253 0.09 -16.25 17.36
C ALA A 253 0.33 -14.96 16.53
N LEU A 254 0.21 -13.79 17.16
CA LEU A 254 0.52 -12.52 16.52
C LEU A 254 2.05 -12.29 16.60
N PRO A 255 2.77 -12.08 15.48
CA PRO A 255 4.22 -11.91 15.48
C PRO A 255 4.75 -10.80 16.39
N MET A 256 3.92 -9.83 16.79
CA MET A 256 4.29 -8.76 17.72
C MET A 256 4.13 -9.13 19.20
N ALA A 257 3.62 -10.32 19.52
CA ALA A 257 3.64 -10.85 20.86
C ALA A 257 4.86 -11.76 21.03
N MET A 258 5.89 -11.21 21.67
CA MET A 258 6.86 -11.95 22.48
C MET A 258 7.89 -12.78 21.72
N ASP A 259 9.02 -12.16 21.42
CA ASP A 259 10.29 -12.81 21.80
C ASP A 259 10.65 -12.37 23.22
N ASN A 260 9.93 -12.90 24.21
CA ASN A 260 10.40 -12.98 25.60
C ASN A 260 11.16 -14.29 25.76
N SER A 261 12.13 -14.57 24.89
CA SER A 261 13.17 -15.53 25.25
C SER A 261 14.20 -14.77 26.09
N PRO A 262 14.33 -15.06 27.40
CA PRO A 262 15.58 -14.77 28.06
C PRO A 262 16.62 -15.54 27.25
N SER A 263 17.64 -14.84 26.78
CA SER A 263 18.88 -15.45 26.34
C SER A 263 19.51 -16.20 27.52
N MET A 264 18.96 -17.38 27.87
CA MET A 264 19.58 -18.34 28.76
C MET A 264 20.71 -19.02 27.98
N ASP A 265 21.90 -18.53 28.30
CA ASP A 265 23.11 -19.30 28.53
C ASP A 265 23.82 -19.95 27.33
N ALA A 266 24.93 -19.33 26.96
CA ALA A 266 26.17 -20.07 26.76
C ALA A 266 27.36 -19.29 27.35
N GLY A 267 27.82 -19.73 28.53
CA GLY A 267 29.22 -19.55 28.91
C GLY A 267 29.51 -18.82 30.21
N GLY A 268 28.98 -19.33 31.33
CA GLY A 268 29.77 -19.31 32.56
C GLY A 268 31.07 -20.09 32.31
N MET A 269 32.20 -19.40 32.40
CA MET A 269 33.50 -20.05 32.57
C MET A 269 34.18 -19.42 33.77
N ASP A 270 33.77 -19.94 34.91
CA ASP A 270 34.47 -19.96 36.18
C ASP A 270 35.87 -20.53 35.91
N GLY A 271 36.87 -19.67 36.05
CA GLY A 271 38.29 -20.02 35.90
C GLY A 271 39.09 -19.38 37.02
N SER A 272 38.73 -19.70 38.26
CA SER A 272 39.61 -19.48 39.41
C SER A 272 40.76 -20.49 39.40
N SER A 273 41.96 -19.98 39.70
CA SER A 273 43.20 -20.69 40.09
C SER A 273 44.07 -21.34 39.00
N MET A 274 45.24 -20.75 38.74
CA MET A 274 46.57 -21.24 39.19
C MET A 274 47.71 -20.69 38.32
N GLN A 275 48.46 -19.71 38.87
CA GLN A 275 49.91 -19.44 38.82
C GLN A 275 50.24 -17.95 38.75
#